data_AF-A0A930DJF1-F1
#
_entry.id   AF-A0A930DJF1-F1
#
_cell.length_a   1.000
_cell.length_b   1.000
_cell.length_c   1.000
_cell.angle_alpha   90.00
_cell.angle_beta   90.00
_cell.angle_gamma   90.00
#
_symmetry.space_group_name_H-M   'P 1'
#
loop_
_entity.id
_entity.type
_entity.pdbx_description
1 polymer ?
#
loop_
_entity_poly.entity_id
_entity_poly.type
_entity_poly.pdbx_seq_one_letter_code
_entity_poly.pdbx_strand_id
1 'polypeptide(L)'
;FKEGERKELFSYMDPYYEAGLDGVIIQDLGIGKMLAEAYPDLPLHASTQMTVHTKEAVGLMEKLGMERVVLSRECSLEDISDIAKASPLELEVFIHGSMCYSYSGACFMSSLLGGRSGNRGRCAGTCRLCYSSKGKKGNYLSMKDMFTLDLLKELLEAGAYSLKIEGRMKSALYTGTVVSIYRKYLDLALQGRSYQVSEEDKALLKEVYDRGGYSSYLEQHNGEDMIAFGEKPFRKEKEEVLSKLKQEMEERERKIPLKGSLHLSYNEVPHFTLEGDDGLSISVEGSQPVEKAKEKVLSREQITKQMKKMGNTEFSLEEFSILGEEDIFYPLSFLNQLRRDGVEKMREAILGQYRRNQRLGGN
;
A
#
# COMPACT_ATOMS: atom_id res chain seq x y z
N PHE A 1 -4.30 -7.71 -23.49
CA PHE A 1 -5.19 -8.84 -23.17
C PHE A 1 -5.47 -9.65 -24.42
N LYS A 2 -5.77 -10.95 -24.30
CA LYS A 2 -6.34 -11.76 -25.40
C LYS A 2 -7.87 -11.73 -25.29
N GLU A 3 -8.57 -11.88 -26.41
CA GLU A 3 -10.05 -11.82 -26.45
C GLU A 3 -10.72 -12.81 -25.49
N GLY A 4 -10.13 -14.00 -25.28
CA GLY A 4 -10.63 -14.97 -24.31
C GLY A 4 -10.58 -14.49 -22.85
N GLU A 5 -9.57 -13.70 -22.49
CA GLU A 5 -9.36 -13.18 -21.12
C GLU A 5 -10.38 -12.08 -20.78
N ARG A 6 -10.94 -11.42 -21.79
CA ARG A 6 -11.97 -10.39 -21.63
C ARG A 6 -13.24 -10.92 -20.97
N LYS A 7 -13.56 -12.20 -21.19
CA LYS A 7 -14.82 -12.82 -20.70
C LYS A 7 -14.91 -12.86 -19.18
N GLU A 8 -13.77 -12.95 -18.50
CA GLU A 8 -13.68 -13.08 -17.05
C GLU A 8 -13.37 -11.73 -16.37
N LEU A 9 -13.17 -10.66 -17.14
CA LEU A 9 -12.75 -9.35 -16.61
C LEU A 9 -13.72 -8.83 -15.55
N PHE A 10 -15.01 -8.75 -15.88
CA PHE A 10 -16.00 -8.16 -14.97
C PHE A 10 -16.23 -9.05 -13.75
N SER A 11 -16.39 -10.36 -13.93
CA SER A 11 -16.49 -11.30 -12.80
C SER A 11 -15.28 -11.28 -11.86
N TYR A 12 -14.10 -10.96 -12.39
CA TYR A 12 -12.91 -10.74 -11.58
C TYR A 12 -12.94 -9.40 -10.85
N MET A 13 -13.39 -8.34 -11.51
CA MET A 13 -13.39 -6.96 -10.98
C MET A 13 -14.53 -6.67 -9.98
N ASP A 14 -15.72 -7.20 -10.22
CA ASP A 14 -16.94 -6.96 -9.44
C ASP A 14 -16.73 -7.11 -7.92
N PRO A 15 -16.17 -8.21 -7.38
CA PRO A 15 -16.00 -8.34 -5.93
C PRO A 15 -15.03 -7.32 -5.32
N TYR A 16 -14.02 -6.86 -6.08
CA TYR A 16 -13.10 -5.83 -5.59
C TYR A 16 -13.74 -4.46 -5.65
N TYR A 17 -14.44 -4.15 -6.74
CA TYR A 17 -15.16 -2.89 -6.90
C TYR A 17 -16.21 -2.72 -5.80
N GLU A 18 -17.07 -3.71 -5.60
CA GLU A 18 -18.10 -3.72 -4.55
C GLU A 18 -17.47 -3.62 -3.15
N ALA A 19 -16.30 -4.23 -2.95
CA ALA A 19 -15.54 -4.12 -1.71
C ALA A 19 -14.90 -2.73 -1.48
N GLY A 20 -14.96 -1.81 -2.45
CA GLY A 20 -14.46 -0.44 -2.29
C GLY A 20 -13.10 -0.17 -2.90
N LEU A 21 -12.70 -0.91 -3.94
CA LEU A 21 -11.43 -0.70 -4.64
C LEU A 21 -11.20 0.78 -5.00
N ASP A 22 -10.06 1.34 -4.55
CA ASP A 22 -9.72 2.75 -4.73
C ASP A 22 -9.25 3.11 -6.14
N GLY A 23 -8.79 2.14 -6.92
CA GLY A 23 -8.34 2.37 -8.28
C GLY A 23 -7.63 1.18 -8.90
N VAL A 24 -7.36 1.25 -10.20
CA VAL A 24 -6.72 0.19 -10.97
C VAL A 24 -5.59 0.73 -11.84
N ILE A 25 -4.46 0.02 -11.85
CA ILE A 25 -3.34 0.34 -12.75
C ILE A 25 -3.47 -0.50 -14.02
N ILE A 26 -3.72 0.16 -15.16
CA ILE A 26 -4.07 -0.47 -16.43
C ILE A 26 -3.02 -0.19 -17.49
N GLN A 27 -2.73 -1.18 -18.31
CA GLN A 27 -1.91 -1.03 -19.52
C GLN A 27 -2.76 -1.04 -20.80
N ASP A 28 -3.73 -1.95 -20.87
CA ASP A 28 -4.48 -2.23 -22.09
C ASP A 28 -5.60 -1.21 -22.29
N LEU A 29 -5.52 -0.42 -23.36
CA LEU A 29 -6.47 0.66 -23.65
C LEU A 29 -7.91 0.15 -23.86
N GLY A 30 -8.08 -1.05 -24.43
CA GLY A 30 -9.39 -1.64 -24.64
C GLY A 30 -10.05 -2.00 -23.31
N ILE A 31 -9.27 -2.59 -22.40
CA ILE A 31 -9.73 -2.88 -21.02
C ILE A 31 -9.99 -1.58 -20.26
N GLY A 32 -9.11 -0.58 -20.38
CA GLY A 32 -9.32 0.73 -19.76
C GLY A 32 -10.65 1.35 -20.15
N LYS A 33 -10.97 1.37 -21.45
CA LYS A 33 -12.27 1.84 -21.94
C LYS A 33 -13.44 1.04 -21.36
N MET A 34 -13.35 -0.29 -21.37
CA MET A 34 -14.42 -1.15 -20.83
C MET A 34 -14.65 -0.92 -19.34
N LEU A 35 -13.58 -0.71 -18.56
CA LEU A 35 -13.69 -0.44 -17.13
C LEU A 35 -14.26 0.95 -16.87
N ALA A 36 -13.86 1.98 -17.62
CA ALA A 36 -14.44 3.31 -17.52
C ALA A 36 -15.95 3.32 -17.80
N GLU A 37 -16.39 2.55 -18.80
CA GLU A 37 -17.82 2.43 -19.15
C GLU A 37 -18.63 1.67 -18.09
N ALA A 38 -18.04 0.62 -17.48
CA ALA A 38 -18.73 -0.21 -16.51
C ALA A 38 -18.70 0.37 -15.08
N TYR A 39 -17.60 0.99 -14.69
CA TYR A 39 -17.30 1.49 -13.35
C TYR A 39 -16.93 2.97 -13.41
N PRO A 40 -17.90 3.88 -13.65
CA PRO A 40 -17.62 5.30 -13.87
C PRO A 40 -16.93 5.99 -12.69
N ASP A 41 -17.12 5.48 -11.48
CA ASP A 41 -16.54 6.03 -10.26
C ASP A 41 -15.19 5.39 -9.89
N LEU A 42 -14.65 4.46 -10.69
CA LEU A 42 -13.39 3.76 -10.42
C LEU A 42 -12.19 4.52 -11.04
N PRO A 43 -11.28 5.08 -10.23
CA PRO A 43 -10.07 5.72 -10.73
C PRO A 43 -9.22 4.77 -11.57
N LEU A 44 -8.89 5.21 -12.78
CA LEU A 44 -8.01 4.48 -13.69
C LEU A 44 -6.63 5.12 -13.73
N HIS A 45 -5.59 4.33 -13.51
CA HIS A 45 -4.21 4.79 -13.52
C HIS A 45 -3.46 4.17 -14.70
N ALA A 46 -2.75 4.97 -15.49
CA ALA A 46 -1.93 4.50 -16.58
C ALA A 46 -0.68 3.79 -16.03
N SER A 47 -0.47 2.55 -16.46
CA SER A 47 0.67 1.74 -16.03
C SER A 47 1.98 2.24 -16.66
N THR A 48 3.09 2.08 -15.93
CA THR A 48 4.45 2.22 -16.48
C THR A 48 4.70 1.30 -17.69
N GLN A 49 3.86 0.25 -17.85
CA GLN A 49 3.89 -0.62 -19.03
C GLN A 49 3.36 0.04 -20.32
N MET A 50 2.86 1.27 -20.25
CA MET A 50 2.40 2.08 -21.39
C MET A 50 3.50 3.01 -21.93
N THR A 51 4.70 3.01 -21.33
CA THR A 51 5.85 3.81 -21.78
C THR A 51 5.56 5.31 -21.82
N VAL A 52 4.75 5.82 -20.88
CA VAL A 52 4.43 7.25 -20.82
C VAL A 52 5.61 8.01 -20.21
N HIS A 53 6.18 8.95 -20.98
CA HIS A 53 7.35 9.73 -20.59
C HIS A 53 7.42 11.12 -21.28
N THR A 54 6.34 11.56 -21.94
CA THR A 54 6.26 12.91 -22.54
C THR A 54 4.93 13.56 -22.22
N LYS A 55 4.86 14.88 -22.31
CA LYS A 55 3.62 15.64 -22.08
C LYS A 55 2.50 15.26 -23.05
N GLU A 56 2.82 14.93 -24.31
CA GLU A 56 1.84 14.50 -25.30
C GLU A 56 1.24 13.14 -24.93
N ALA A 57 2.07 12.21 -24.44
CA ALA A 57 1.63 10.91 -23.99
C ALA A 57 0.76 11.02 -22.73
N VAL A 58 1.12 11.89 -21.79
CA VAL A 58 0.28 12.17 -20.61
C VAL A 58 -1.04 12.84 -21.00
N GLY A 59 -1.04 13.81 -21.90
CA GLY A 59 -2.26 14.43 -22.41
C GLY A 59 -3.16 13.47 -23.18
N LEU A 60 -2.60 12.40 -23.77
CA LEU A 60 -3.42 11.30 -24.30
C LEU A 60 -4.06 10.48 -23.18
N MET A 61 -3.35 10.20 -22.09
CA MET A 61 -3.91 9.48 -20.94
C MET A 61 -5.05 10.26 -20.28
N GLU A 62 -4.91 11.59 -20.18
CA GLU A 62 -5.94 12.49 -19.68
C GLU A 62 -7.22 12.39 -20.52
N LYS A 63 -7.10 12.44 -21.86
CA LYS A 63 -8.24 12.28 -22.78
C LYS A 63 -8.91 10.90 -22.69
N LEU A 64 -8.20 9.90 -22.20
CA LEU A 64 -8.71 8.55 -21.97
C LEU A 64 -9.33 8.38 -20.58
N GLY A 65 -9.40 9.44 -19.77
CA GLY A 65 -10.01 9.43 -18.45
C GLY A 65 -9.14 8.82 -17.35
N MET A 66 -7.82 8.76 -17.56
CA MET A 66 -6.89 8.34 -16.49
C MET A 66 -6.74 9.47 -15.47
N GLU A 67 -6.68 9.14 -14.18
CA GLU A 67 -6.47 10.13 -13.09
C GLU A 67 -5.00 10.23 -12.65
N ARG A 68 -4.24 9.15 -12.86
CA ARG A 68 -2.82 9.06 -12.49
C ARG A 68 -2.01 8.39 -13.59
N VAL A 69 -0.77 8.80 -13.77
CA VAL A 69 0.18 8.17 -14.68
C VAL A 69 1.39 7.69 -13.90
N VAL A 70 1.67 6.39 -13.97
CA VAL A 70 2.96 5.84 -13.53
C VAL A 70 3.97 6.07 -14.65
N LEU A 71 4.84 7.06 -14.45
CA LEU A 71 5.83 7.45 -15.44
C LEU A 71 6.85 6.34 -15.70
N SER A 72 7.47 6.41 -16.87
CA SER A 72 8.58 5.53 -17.23
C SER A 72 9.82 5.88 -16.39
N ARG A 73 10.64 4.88 -16.05
CA ARG A 73 11.82 5.04 -15.17
C ARG A 73 12.94 5.88 -15.79
N GLU A 74 12.86 6.08 -17.10
CA GLU A 74 13.79 6.81 -17.94
C GLU A 74 13.49 8.31 -18.09
N CYS A 75 12.62 8.87 -17.24
CA CYS A 75 12.39 10.32 -17.15
C CYS A 75 13.44 10.99 -16.24
N SER A 76 13.94 12.16 -16.67
CA SER A 76 14.74 13.06 -15.83
C SER A 76 13.86 13.90 -14.89
N LEU A 77 14.48 14.61 -13.93
CA LEU A 77 13.77 15.61 -13.12
C LEU A 77 13.14 16.71 -13.98
N GLU A 78 13.82 17.12 -15.04
CA GLU A 78 13.33 18.12 -15.99
C GLU A 78 12.11 17.60 -16.75
N ASP A 79 12.16 16.36 -17.26
CA ASP A 79 11.02 15.73 -17.94
C ASP A 79 9.80 15.66 -17.02
N ILE A 80 9.98 15.25 -15.76
CA ILE A 80 8.90 15.17 -14.77
C ILE A 80 8.31 16.56 -14.53
N SER A 81 9.16 17.58 -14.32
CA SER A 81 8.73 18.97 -14.11
C SER A 81 7.93 19.53 -15.29
N ASP A 82 8.37 19.26 -16.51
CA ASP A 82 7.69 19.74 -17.70
C ASP A 82 6.37 19.03 -17.96
N ILE A 83 6.29 17.72 -17.66
CA ILE A 83 5.04 16.96 -17.69
C ILE A 83 4.06 17.49 -16.64
N ALA A 84 4.51 17.70 -15.40
CA ALA A 84 3.68 18.17 -14.29
C ALA A 84 3.07 19.55 -14.56
N LYS A 85 3.82 20.45 -15.20
CA LYS A 85 3.32 21.77 -15.62
C LYS A 85 2.28 21.69 -16.75
N ALA A 86 2.32 20.63 -17.56
CA ALA A 86 1.52 20.49 -18.77
C ALA A 86 0.23 19.69 -18.58
N SER A 87 0.03 19.02 -17.44
CA SER A 87 -1.11 18.14 -17.18
C SER A 87 -1.58 18.21 -15.73
N PRO A 88 -2.89 18.14 -15.47
CA PRO A 88 -3.42 18.05 -14.10
C PRO A 88 -3.33 16.65 -13.51
N LEU A 89 -2.91 15.63 -14.28
CA LEU A 89 -2.87 14.24 -13.80
C LEU A 89 -1.83 14.05 -12.70
N GLU A 90 -2.15 13.20 -11.74
CA GLU A 90 -1.22 12.79 -10.71
C GLU A 90 -0.05 12.01 -11.33
N LEU A 91 1.19 12.38 -11.01
CA LEU A 91 2.38 11.68 -11.49
C LEU A 91 2.91 10.72 -10.42
N GLU A 92 2.97 9.43 -10.75
CA GLU A 92 3.60 8.40 -9.93
C GLU A 92 4.99 8.07 -10.46
N VAL A 93 6.02 8.30 -9.64
CA VAL A 93 7.43 8.22 -10.05
C VAL A 93 8.15 7.15 -9.24
N PHE A 94 8.95 6.31 -9.91
CA PHE A 94 9.79 5.34 -9.23
C PHE A 94 10.93 6.03 -8.47
N ILE A 95 11.17 5.59 -7.24
CA ILE A 95 12.20 6.16 -6.36
C ILE A 95 13.24 5.14 -5.88
N HIS A 96 12.90 3.85 -5.91
CA HIS A 96 13.78 2.83 -5.35
C HIS A 96 13.57 1.44 -5.96
N GLY A 97 14.67 0.72 -6.15
CA GLY A 97 14.69 -0.68 -6.55
C GLY A 97 15.09 -0.91 -8.00
N SER A 98 14.53 -1.92 -8.65
CA SER A 98 15.07 -2.39 -9.94
C SER A 98 14.85 -1.44 -11.12
N MET A 99 15.95 -1.08 -11.80
CA MET A 99 15.91 -0.44 -13.12
C MET A 99 15.79 -1.46 -14.26
N CYS A 100 15.17 -1.01 -15.35
CA CYS A 100 15.00 -1.76 -16.59
C CYS A 100 16.00 -1.27 -17.63
N TYR A 101 16.73 -2.20 -18.26
CA TYR A 101 17.69 -1.87 -19.34
C TYR A 101 17.04 -1.30 -20.61
N SER A 102 15.76 -1.59 -20.82
CA SER A 102 14.99 -1.14 -21.98
C SER A 102 13.85 -0.24 -21.49
N TYR A 103 13.31 0.58 -22.39
CA TYR A 103 12.16 1.45 -22.13
C TYR A 103 11.05 0.71 -21.38
N SER A 104 10.49 1.38 -20.37
CA SER A 104 9.51 0.80 -19.46
C SER A 104 8.28 0.35 -20.23
N GLY A 105 7.93 -0.95 -20.14
CA GLY A 105 6.81 -1.54 -20.90
C GLY A 105 7.12 -2.00 -22.33
N ALA A 106 8.32 -1.74 -22.84
CA ALA A 106 8.71 -2.09 -24.22
C ALA A 106 9.69 -3.27 -24.33
N CYS A 107 9.85 -4.07 -23.27
CA CYS A 107 10.84 -5.16 -23.21
C CYS A 107 10.25 -6.53 -23.52
N PHE A 108 10.62 -7.10 -24.67
CA PHE A 108 10.22 -8.45 -25.10
C PHE A 108 11.24 -9.54 -24.78
N MET A 109 12.42 -9.18 -24.27
CA MET A 109 13.56 -10.09 -24.14
C MET A 109 13.27 -11.32 -23.29
N SER A 110 12.56 -11.15 -22.16
CA SER A 110 12.15 -12.26 -21.29
C SER A 110 11.18 -13.23 -22.00
N SER A 111 10.33 -12.71 -22.89
CA SER A 111 9.42 -13.53 -23.69
C SER A 111 10.16 -14.33 -24.75
N LEU A 112 11.09 -13.67 -25.45
CA LEU A 112 11.87 -14.28 -26.53
C LEU A 112 12.79 -15.40 -26.01
N LEU A 113 13.45 -15.18 -24.86
CA LEU A 113 14.43 -16.13 -24.34
C LEU A 113 13.82 -17.25 -23.48
N GLY A 114 12.66 -17.02 -22.85
CA GLY A 114 12.13 -17.94 -21.85
C GLY A 114 10.61 -18.06 -21.78
N GLY A 115 9.87 -17.54 -22.78
CA GLY A 115 8.41 -17.64 -22.85
C GLY A 115 7.65 -16.86 -21.77
N ARG A 116 8.35 -16.08 -20.93
CA ARG A 116 7.79 -15.30 -19.83
C ARG A 116 7.72 -13.82 -20.21
N SER A 117 6.54 -13.30 -20.49
CA SER A 117 6.39 -11.88 -20.87
C SER A 117 6.59 -10.94 -19.67
N GLY A 118 7.58 -10.05 -19.78
CA GLY A 118 7.78 -8.95 -18.84
C GLY A 118 6.58 -8.02 -18.79
N ASN A 119 5.97 -7.78 -19.95
CA ASN A 119 4.79 -6.95 -20.15
C ASN A 119 3.49 -7.58 -19.62
N ARG A 120 3.58 -8.76 -18.99
CA ARG A 120 2.48 -9.41 -18.27
C ARG A 120 2.84 -9.69 -16.82
N GLY A 121 3.77 -8.92 -16.26
CA GLY A 121 4.25 -9.07 -14.88
C GLY A 121 5.17 -10.27 -14.64
N ARG A 122 5.45 -11.09 -15.65
CA ARG A 122 6.18 -12.37 -15.51
C ARG A 122 7.68 -12.28 -15.81
N CYS A 123 8.24 -11.08 -15.92
CA CYS A 123 9.66 -10.86 -16.26
C CYS A 123 10.59 -11.79 -15.49
N ALA A 124 11.47 -12.50 -16.19
CA ALA A 124 12.47 -13.40 -15.60
C ALA A 124 13.81 -12.71 -15.30
N GLY A 125 13.91 -11.39 -15.52
CA GLY A 125 15.14 -10.64 -15.29
C GLY A 125 16.28 -11.04 -16.23
N THR A 126 15.98 -11.40 -17.48
CA THR A 126 16.98 -11.89 -18.45
C THR A 126 18.13 -10.91 -18.67
N CYS A 127 17.88 -9.59 -18.59
CA CYS A 127 18.93 -8.57 -18.68
C CYS A 127 20.01 -8.68 -17.61
N ARG A 128 19.73 -9.42 -16.53
CA ARG A 128 20.64 -9.60 -15.39
C ARG A 128 21.52 -10.83 -15.54
N LEU A 129 21.31 -11.64 -16.57
CA LEU A 129 22.13 -12.81 -16.83
C LEU A 129 23.54 -12.41 -17.25
N CYS A 130 24.48 -13.33 -17.07
CA CYS A 130 25.82 -13.19 -17.58
C CYS A 130 25.82 -13.48 -19.10
N TYR A 131 26.35 -12.55 -19.87
CA TYR A 131 26.47 -12.62 -21.32
C TYR A 131 27.96 -12.69 -21.72
N SER A 132 28.23 -13.14 -22.95
CA SER A 132 29.59 -13.15 -23.52
C SER A 132 29.67 -12.13 -24.65
N SER A 133 30.66 -11.25 -24.59
CA SER A 133 30.97 -10.28 -25.64
C SER A 133 32.48 -10.18 -25.82
N LYS A 134 32.96 -10.34 -27.06
CA LYS A 134 34.40 -10.28 -27.40
C LYS A 134 35.28 -11.17 -26.51
N GLY A 135 34.80 -12.37 -26.18
CA GLY A 135 35.53 -13.33 -25.34
C GLY A 135 35.53 -13.04 -23.83
N LYS A 136 34.86 -11.96 -23.39
CA LYS A 136 34.69 -11.64 -21.97
C LYS A 136 33.26 -11.96 -21.52
N LYS A 137 33.15 -12.48 -20.31
CA LYS A 137 31.86 -12.70 -19.64
C LYS A 137 31.54 -11.52 -18.72
N GLY A 138 30.27 -11.15 -18.64
CA GLY A 138 29.79 -10.12 -17.72
C GLY A 138 28.29 -9.83 -17.86
N ASN A 139 27.73 -9.11 -16.89
CA ASN A 139 26.32 -8.76 -16.87
C ASN A 139 26.09 -7.44 -17.63
N TYR A 140 26.32 -7.46 -18.94
CA TYR A 140 26.38 -6.26 -19.78
C TYR A 140 25.08 -5.46 -19.90
N LEU A 141 23.94 -6.06 -19.53
CA LEU A 141 22.61 -5.42 -19.58
C LEU A 141 22.02 -5.22 -18.17
N SER A 142 22.78 -5.52 -17.12
CA SER A 142 22.28 -5.49 -15.75
C SER A 142 22.40 -4.09 -15.17
N MET A 143 21.34 -3.29 -15.26
CA MET A 143 21.35 -1.98 -14.62
C MET A 143 21.49 -2.07 -13.09
N LYS A 144 22.22 -1.12 -12.53
CA LYS A 144 22.23 -0.80 -11.11
C LYS A 144 20.81 -0.48 -10.62
N ASP A 145 20.60 -0.53 -9.31
CA ASP A 145 19.29 -0.17 -8.77
C ASP A 145 19.09 1.34 -8.67
N MET A 146 17.83 1.75 -8.73
CA MET A 146 17.39 3.09 -8.41
C MET A 146 17.48 3.31 -6.91
N PHE A 147 18.08 4.45 -6.54
CA PHE A 147 18.16 4.96 -5.19
C PHE A 147 18.18 6.48 -5.29
N THR A 148 17.08 7.12 -4.89
CA THR A 148 16.88 8.57 -5.10
C THR A 148 16.52 9.27 -3.80
N LEU A 149 16.91 8.72 -2.66
CA LEU A 149 16.55 9.26 -1.34
C LEU A 149 17.13 10.67 -1.14
N ASP A 150 18.35 10.91 -1.63
CA ASP A 150 18.99 12.23 -1.62
C ASP A 150 18.26 13.24 -2.53
N LEU A 151 17.53 12.77 -3.55
CA LEU A 151 16.79 13.58 -4.53
C LEU A 151 15.30 13.70 -4.20
N LEU A 152 14.88 13.25 -3.01
CA LEU A 152 13.46 13.16 -2.66
C LEU A 152 12.78 14.53 -2.69
N LYS A 153 13.49 15.59 -2.27
CA LYS A 153 12.93 16.94 -2.24
C LYS A 153 12.71 17.46 -3.67
N GLU A 154 13.73 17.30 -4.50
CA GLU A 154 13.75 17.68 -5.91
C GLU A 154 12.66 16.94 -6.70
N LEU A 155 12.42 15.67 -6.38
CA LEU A 155 11.31 14.89 -6.95
C LEU A 155 9.94 15.47 -6.62
N LEU A 156 9.72 15.88 -5.36
CA LEU A 156 8.47 16.50 -4.94
C LEU A 156 8.28 17.86 -5.62
N GLU A 157 9.35 18.67 -5.70
CA GLU A 157 9.36 19.96 -6.40
C GLU A 157 9.15 19.83 -7.91
N ALA A 158 9.64 18.73 -8.50
CA ALA A 158 9.38 18.39 -9.91
C ALA A 158 7.91 17.97 -10.16
N GLY A 159 7.10 17.75 -9.13
CA GLY A 159 5.68 17.42 -9.27
C GLY A 159 5.36 15.93 -9.14
N ALA A 160 6.24 15.13 -8.53
CA ALA A 160 5.89 13.76 -8.15
C ALA A 160 4.81 13.78 -7.07
N TYR A 161 3.64 13.22 -7.38
CA TYR A 161 2.50 13.12 -6.46
C TYR A 161 2.51 11.81 -5.66
N SER A 162 2.86 10.71 -6.33
CA SER A 162 2.97 9.38 -5.73
C SER A 162 4.38 8.82 -5.94
N LEU A 163 4.92 8.17 -4.90
CA LEU A 163 6.27 7.60 -4.93
C LEU A 163 6.20 6.08 -5.00
N LYS A 164 6.84 5.51 -6.02
CA LYS A 164 6.76 4.08 -6.32
C LYS A 164 8.04 3.34 -5.98
N ILE A 165 7.88 2.28 -5.19
CA ILE A 165 8.96 1.36 -4.81
C ILE A 165 8.79 0.04 -5.57
N GLU A 166 9.87 -0.49 -6.12
CA GLU A 166 9.87 -1.80 -6.79
C GLU A 166 10.01 -2.95 -5.78
N GLY A 167 8.86 -3.49 -5.37
CA GLY A 167 8.73 -4.57 -4.39
C GLY A 167 8.61 -5.99 -4.97
N ARG A 168 8.59 -6.19 -6.31
CA ARG A 168 8.32 -7.52 -6.87
C ARG A 168 9.44 -8.50 -6.49
N MET A 169 9.04 -9.65 -5.92
CA MET A 169 9.95 -10.70 -5.43
C MET A 169 10.93 -10.22 -4.35
N LYS A 170 10.56 -9.18 -3.60
CA LYS A 170 11.32 -8.67 -2.46
C LYS A 170 10.77 -9.24 -1.16
N SER A 171 11.61 -9.31 -0.14
CA SER A 171 11.22 -9.73 1.20
C SER A 171 10.37 -8.66 1.89
N ALA A 172 9.65 -9.07 2.93
CA ALA A 172 9.01 -8.13 3.85
C ALA A 172 10.04 -7.18 4.48
N LEU A 173 11.24 -7.68 4.77
CA LEU A 173 12.34 -6.89 5.32
C LEU A 173 12.72 -5.73 4.39
N TYR A 174 13.00 -6.04 3.13
CA TYR A 174 13.32 -5.02 2.12
C TYR A 174 12.20 -3.98 2.04
N THR A 175 10.96 -4.43 1.90
CA THR A 175 9.81 -3.55 1.70
C THR A 175 9.59 -2.64 2.91
N GLY A 176 9.57 -3.19 4.12
CA GLY A 176 9.40 -2.44 5.35
C GLY A 176 10.53 -1.44 5.60
N THR A 177 11.77 -1.81 5.30
CA THR A 177 12.95 -0.92 5.44
C THR A 177 12.86 0.26 4.49
N VAL A 178 12.65 0.00 3.20
CA VAL A 178 12.58 1.05 2.18
C VAL A 178 11.42 1.99 2.47
N VAL A 179 10.22 1.46 2.77
CA VAL A 179 9.06 2.28 3.10
C VAL A 179 9.31 3.11 4.36
N SER A 180 9.83 2.53 5.45
CA SER A 180 10.06 3.26 6.70
C SER A 180 11.05 4.41 6.54
N ILE A 181 12.15 4.18 5.81
CA ILE A 181 13.17 5.20 5.58
C ILE A 181 12.62 6.30 4.67
N TYR A 182 12.02 5.96 3.53
CA TYR A 182 11.44 6.99 2.65
C TYR A 182 10.32 7.77 3.34
N ARG A 183 9.47 7.12 4.15
CA ARG A 183 8.41 7.78 4.93
C ARG A 183 9.00 8.79 5.92
N LYS A 184 10.05 8.44 6.66
CA LYS A 184 10.77 9.35 7.57
C LYS A 184 11.18 10.64 6.86
N TYR A 185 11.84 10.53 5.70
CA TYR A 185 12.31 11.71 4.96
C TYR A 185 11.18 12.46 4.24
N LEU A 186 10.15 11.75 3.77
CA LEU A 186 8.96 12.36 3.18
C LEU A 186 8.17 13.16 4.22
N ASP A 187 8.03 12.68 5.46
CA ASP A 187 7.40 13.43 6.55
C ASP A 187 8.16 14.74 6.87
N LEU A 188 9.50 14.67 6.90
CA LEU A 188 10.33 15.85 7.10
C LEU A 188 10.14 16.85 5.94
N ALA A 189 10.15 16.37 4.71
CA ALA A 189 9.95 17.17 3.50
C ALA A 189 8.59 17.89 3.51
N LEU A 190 7.50 17.15 3.77
CA LEU A 190 6.13 17.69 3.80
C LEU A 190 5.89 18.68 4.95
N GLN A 191 6.63 18.56 6.06
CA GLN A 191 6.63 19.54 7.14
C GLN A 191 7.46 20.79 6.84
N GLY A 192 8.05 20.90 5.64
CA GLY A 192 8.95 21.99 5.27
C GLY A 192 10.26 22.00 6.07
N ARG A 193 10.61 20.90 6.73
CA ARG A 193 11.84 20.80 7.53
C ARG A 193 13.01 20.49 6.61
N SER A 194 14.09 21.26 6.76
CA SER A 194 15.37 20.88 6.15
C SER A 194 15.87 19.58 6.78
N TYR A 195 16.34 18.66 5.94
CA TYR A 195 16.95 17.41 6.39
C TYR A 195 18.18 17.08 5.54
N GLN A 196 19.04 16.24 6.10
CA GLN A 196 20.09 15.55 5.37
C GLN A 196 19.90 14.06 5.59
N VAL A 197 20.01 13.29 4.51
CA VAL A 197 19.90 11.84 4.60
C VAL A 197 21.12 11.30 5.37
N SER A 198 20.88 10.58 6.46
CA SER A 198 21.95 10.02 7.27
C SER A 198 22.66 8.88 6.54
N GLU A 199 23.99 8.79 6.72
CA GLU A 199 24.77 7.69 6.13
C GLU A 199 24.38 6.33 6.70
N GLU A 200 23.85 6.28 7.93
CA GLU A 200 23.29 5.07 8.54
C GLU A 200 22.07 4.55 7.77
N ASP A 201 21.11 5.44 7.44
CA ASP A 201 19.92 5.05 6.67
C ASP A 201 20.30 4.64 5.25
N LYS A 202 21.25 5.34 4.63
CA LYS A 202 21.79 4.92 3.32
C LYS A 202 22.39 3.54 3.42
N ALA A 203 23.26 3.29 4.41
CA ALA A 203 23.93 2.00 4.63
C ALA A 203 22.90 0.88 4.83
N LEU A 204 21.86 1.11 5.62
CA LEU A 204 20.79 0.15 5.86
C LEU A 204 20.03 -0.21 4.57
N LEU A 205 19.72 0.78 3.72
CA LEU A 205 19.14 0.53 2.40
C LEU A 205 20.07 -0.30 1.49
N LYS A 206 21.39 -0.04 1.51
CA LYS A 206 22.37 -0.85 0.76
C LYS A 206 22.48 -2.28 1.29
N GLU A 207 22.26 -2.44 2.59
CA GLU A 207 22.36 -3.72 3.27
C GLU A 207 21.20 -4.64 2.89
N VAL A 208 19.96 -4.12 2.87
CA VAL A 208 18.78 -4.93 2.52
C VAL A 208 18.74 -5.32 1.05
N TYR A 209 19.24 -4.47 0.13
CA TYR A 209 19.42 -4.85 -1.27
C TYR A 209 20.33 -3.88 -2.04
N ASP A 210 21.24 -4.42 -2.88
CA ASP A 210 22.13 -3.61 -3.72
C ASP A 210 22.60 -4.42 -4.95
N ARG A 211 22.16 -4.02 -6.15
CA ARG A 211 22.67 -4.56 -7.42
C ARG A 211 23.82 -3.74 -8.00
N GLY A 212 24.98 -3.82 -7.36
CA GLY A 212 26.21 -3.30 -7.98
C GLY A 212 26.39 -1.79 -7.90
N GLY A 213 25.61 -1.10 -7.06
CA GLY A 213 25.57 0.35 -6.92
C GLY A 213 24.22 0.94 -7.29
N TYR A 214 24.20 2.26 -7.48
CA TYR A 214 22.99 3.04 -7.74
C TYR A 214 23.08 3.81 -9.04
N SER A 215 21.93 4.01 -9.66
CA SER A 215 21.78 4.85 -10.86
C SER A 215 20.33 5.28 -11.02
N SER A 216 20.11 6.44 -11.64
CA SER A 216 18.78 6.94 -11.94
C SER A 216 18.83 7.87 -13.15
N TYR A 217 17.83 7.79 -14.03
CA TYR A 217 17.67 8.72 -15.14
C TYR A 217 17.28 10.14 -14.70
N LEU A 218 16.98 10.34 -13.41
CA LEU A 218 16.70 11.66 -12.83
C LEU A 218 17.83 12.67 -13.08
N GLU A 219 19.08 12.23 -13.05
CA GLU A 219 20.28 13.08 -13.24
C GLU A 219 21.30 12.48 -14.22
N GLN A 220 21.10 11.24 -14.69
CA GLN A 220 22.05 10.52 -15.55
C GLN A 220 21.42 10.17 -16.89
N HIS A 221 22.24 10.07 -17.95
CA HIS A 221 21.76 9.64 -19.25
C HIS A 221 22.71 8.62 -19.90
N ASN A 222 22.24 7.38 -20.01
CA ASN A 222 22.81 6.32 -20.87
C ASN A 222 24.33 6.08 -20.69
N GLY A 223 24.81 6.06 -19.45
CA GLY A 223 26.21 5.86 -19.10
C GLY A 223 26.58 4.42 -18.73
N GLU A 224 27.85 4.06 -18.89
CA GLU A 224 28.38 2.75 -18.43
C GLU A 224 28.29 2.59 -16.91
N ASP A 225 28.32 3.70 -16.18
CA ASP A 225 28.17 3.78 -14.74
C ASP A 225 26.76 3.42 -14.27
N MET A 226 25.78 3.34 -15.18
CA MET A 226 24.44 2.81 -14.88
C MET A 226 24.40 1.26 -14.86
N ILE A 227 25.46 0.59 -15.34
CA ILE A 227 25.52 -0.87 -15.50
C ILE A 227 26.33 -1.51 -14.36
N ALA A 228 25.78 -2.56 -13.78
CA ALA A 228 26.43 -3.46 -12.83
C ALA A 228 27.09 -4.62 -13.60
N PHE A 229 28.31 -4.40 -14.07
CA PHE A 229 29.04 -5.37 -14.90
C PHE A 229 29.42 -6.68 -14.17
N GLY A 230 29.52 -6.65 -12.83
CA GLY A 230 29.92 -7.80 -12.02
C GLY A 230 28.74 -8.49 -11.34
N GLU A 231 28.84 -9.82 -11.19
CA GLU A 231 27.94 -10.58 -10.34
C GLU A 231 28.23 -10.24 -8.87
N LYS A 232 27.25 -9.63 -8.18
CA LYS A 232 27.29 -9.61 -6.71
C LYS A 232 26.67 -10.91 -6.20
N PRO A 233 27.34 -11.62 -5.26
CA PRO A 233 26.76 -12.79 -4.64
C PRO A 233 25.46 -12.43 -3.92
N PHE A 234 24.54 -13.38 -3.84
CA PHE A 234 23.36 -13.25 -3.00
C PHE A 234 23.79 -12.96 -1.56
N ARG A 235 23.35 -11.82 -1.02
CA ARG A 235 23.55 -11.51 0.40
C ARG A 235 22.38 -12.07 1.19
N LYS A 236 22.69 -12.93 2.16
CA LYS A 236 21.72 -13.30 3.18
C LYS A 236 21.45 -12.07 4.06
N GLU A 237 20.20 -11.76 4.29
CA GLU A 237 19.79 -10.69 5.21
C GLU A 237 20.36 -10.96 6.61
N LYS A 238 20.85 -9.93 7.29
CA LYS A 238 21.33 -10.07 8.67
C LYS A 238 20.15 -10.24 9.61
N GLU A 239 20.22 -11.26 10.45
CA GLU A 239 19.15 -11.64 11.39
C GLU A 239 18.87 -10.56 12.44
N GLU A 240 19.91 -9.81 12.83
CA GLU A 240 19.79 -8.66 13.76
C GLU A 240 18.94 -7.53 13.17
N VAL A 241 19.19 -7.14 11.92
CA VAL A 241 18.42 -6.11 11.20
C VAL A 241 16.97 -6.57 11.01
N LEU A 242 16.78 -7.84 10.64
CA LEU A 242 15.46 -8.46 10.51
C LEU A 242 14.68 -8.44 11.84
N SER A 243 15.34 -8.76 12.95
CA SER A 243 14.72 -8.82 14.26
C SER A 243 14.31 -7.43 14.75
N LYS A 244 15.19 -6.43 14.59
CA LYS A 244 14.89 -5.04 14.93
C LYS A 244 13.71 -4.50 14.14
N LEU A 245 13.68 -4.73 12.83
CA LEU A 245 12.58 -4.27 11.97
C LEU A 245 11.26 -4.97 12.28
N LYS A 246 11.27 -6.28 12.57
CA LYS A 246 10.07 -6.98 13.02
C LYS A 246 9.53 -6.41 14.31
N GLN A 247 10.40 -6.19 15.30
CA GLN A 247 10.02 -5.57 16.56
C GLN A 247 9.43 -4.17 16.34
N GLU A 248 10.08 -3.32 15.54
CA GLU A 248 9.55 -1.99 15.21
C GLU A 248 8.21 -2.05 14.46
N MET A 249 8.00 -3.04 13.59
CA MET A 249 6.72 -3.23 12.89
C MET A 249 5.61 -3.70 13.81
N GLU A 250 5.91 -4.63 14.74
CA GLU A 250 4.97 -5.11 15.75
C GLU A 250 4.60 -4.00 16.75
N GLU A 251 5.59 -3.22 17.20
CA GLU A 251 5.37 -2.06 18.09
C GLU A 251 4.57 -0.94 17.40
N ARG A 252 4.61 -0.86 16.07
CA ARG A 252 3.86 0.12 15.26
C ARG A 252 2.51 -0.39 14.78
N GLU A 253 2.01 -1.54 15.25
CA GLU A 253 0.66 -2.00 14.92
C GLU A 253 -0.36 -0.92 15.35
N ARG A 254 -0.87 -0.18 14.35
CA ARG A 254 -1.78 0.93 14.58
C ARG A 254 -3.18 0.38 14.77
N LYS A 255 -3.69 0.49 15.99
CA LYS A 255 -5.09 0.25 16.30
C LYS A 255 -5.92 1.51 16.07
N ILE A 256 -7.16 1.33 15.66
CA ILE A 256 -8.16 2.38 15.54
C ILE A 256 -8.68 2.67 16.96
N PRO A 257 -8.44 3.87 17.50
CA PRO A 257 -8.93 4.23 18.82
C PRO A 257 -10.45 4.37 18.79
N LEU A 258 -11.09 3.82 19.82
CA LEU A 258 -12.53 3.91 20.04
C LEU A 258 -12.82 4.44 21.45
N LYS A 259 -13.95 5.13 21.56
CA LYS A 259 -14.61 5.44 22.81
C LYS A 259 -15.78 4.49 23.01
N GLY A 260 -16.05 4.06 24.23
CA GLY A 260 -17.15 3.15 24.51
C GLY A 260 -17.95 3.54 25.74
N SER A 261 -19.25 3.26 25.68
CA SER A 261 -20.13 3.37 26.84
C SER A 261 -20.99 2.13 26.98
N LEU A 262 -21.14 1.63 28.22
CA LEU A 262 -21.98 0.49 28.54
C LEU A 262 -23.06 0.92 29.53
N HIS A 263 -24.32 0.84 29.12
CA HIS A 263 -25.49 1.08 29.96
C HIS A 263 -25.99 -0.24 30.56
N LEU A 264 -26.21 -0.25 31.87
CA LEU A 264 -26.64 -1.40 32.66
C LEU A 264 -27.78 -0.98 33.59
N SER A 265 -28.99 -1.43 33.32
CA SER A 265 -30.18 -1.12 34.13
C SER A 265 -30.91 -2.40 34.52
N TYR A 266 -31.40 -2.49 35.76
CA TYR A 266 -32.10 -3.69 36.23
C TYR A 266 -33.31 -4.02 35.37
N ASN A 267 -33.47 -5.31 35.05
CA ASN A 267 -34.54 -5.85 34.20
C ASN A 267 -34.54 -5.33 32.75
N GLU A 268 -33.50 -4.62 32.33
CA GLU A 268 -33.28 -4.20 30.94
C GLU A 268 -32.06 -4.91 30.35
N VAL A 269 -32.00 -5.02 29.02
CA VAL A 269 -30.83 -5.55 28.33
C VAL A 269 -29.70 -4.51 28.34
N PRO A 270 -28.44 -4.91 28.53
CA PRO A 270 -27.31 -3.98 28.41
C PRO A 270 -27.23 -3.36 27.01
N HIS A 271 -26.91 -2.07 26.94
CA HIS A 271 -26.57 -1.41 25.67
C HIS A 271 -25.10 -1.04 25.67
N PHE A 272 -24.35 -1.54 24.67
CA PHE A 272 -22.95 -1.19 24.47
C PHE A 272 -22.80 -0.35 23.20
N THR A 273 -22.27 0.86 23.37
CA THR A 273 -22.04 1.81 22.30
C THR A 273 -20.54 1.98 22.09
N LEU A 274 -20.12 1.98 20.82
CA LEU A 274 -18.75 2.30 20.39
C LEU A 274 -18.80 3.49 19.44
N GLU A 275 -17.81 4.37 19.56
CA GLU A 275 -17.65 5.56 18.75
C GLU A 275 -16.20 5.70 18.28
N GLY A 276 -16.01 5.94 16.98
CA GLY A 276 -14.72 6.24 16.38
C GLY A 276 -14.44 7.74 16.30
N ASP A 277 -13.18 8.11 16.09
CA ASP A 277 -12.75 9.52 15.97
C ASP A 277 -13.37 10.25 14.75
N ASP A 278 -13.85 9.51 13.76
CA ASP A 278 -14.56 10.01 12.59
C ASP A 278 -16.04 10.33 12.87
N GLY A 279 -16.50 10.14 14.12
CA GLY A 279 -17.89 10.35 14.55
C GLY A 279 -18.82 9.17 14.22
N LEU A 280 -18.30 8.07 13.66
CA LEU A 280 -19.09 6.86 13.45
C LEU A 280 -19.43 6.23 14.80
N SER A 281 -20.72 6.03 15.05
CA SER A 281 -21.21 5.43 16.30
C SER A 281 -22.13 4.25 16.03
N ILE A 282 -21.91 3.16 16.75
CA ILE A 282 -22.73 1.95 16.70
C ILE A 282 -23.19 1.59 18.11
N SER A 283 -24.35 0.94 18.21
CA SER A 283 -24.84 0.36 19.46
C SER A 283 -25.32 -1.07 19.24
N VAL A 284 -25.07 -1.93 20.23
CA VAL A 284 -25.48 -3.33 20.29
C VAL A 284 -26.11 -3.65 21.65
N GLU A 285 -27.02 -4.62 21.64
CA GLU A 285 -27.81 -5.01 22.81
C GLU A 285 -27.36 -6.37 23.35
N GLY A 286 -27.41 -6.52 24.68
CA GLY A 286 -27.18 -7.79 25.35
C GLY A 286 -28.32 -8.77 25.11
N SER A 287 -28.05 -10.06 25.23
CA SER A 287 -29.04 -11.11 24.96
C SER A 287 -29.93 -11.48 26.14
N GLN A 288 -29.71 -10.88 27.32
CA GLN A 288 -30.58 -11.08 28.50
C GLN A 288 -30.61 -9.82 29.38
N PRO A 289 -31.62 -9.68 30.25
CA PRO A 289 -31.70 -8.57 31.19
C PRO A 289 -30.60 -8.59 32.26
N VAL A 290 -30.26 -7.42 32.80
CA VAL A 290 -29.41 -7.28 33.98
C VAL A 290 -30.20 -7.60 35.25
N GLU A 291 -29.65 -8.47 36.10
CA GLU A 291 -30.26 -8.82 37.38
C GLU A 291 -29.58 -8.11 38.55
N LYS A 292 -30.28 -7.96 39.67
CA LYS A 292 -29.66 -7.54 40.93
C LYS A 292 -28.88 -8.70 41.53
N ALA A 293 -27.61 -8.48 41.90
CA ALA A 293 -26.78 -9.53 42.48
C ALA A 293 -27.31 -9.99 43.84
N LYS A 294 -27.46 -11.31 44.01
CA LYS A 294 -27.86 -11.93 45.28
C LYS A 294 -26.67 -12.37 46.14
N GLU A 295 -25.53 -12.70 45.52
CA GLU A 295 -24.31 -13.15 46.20
C GLU A 295 -23.03 -12.62 45.52
N LYS A 296 -22.91 -12.79 44.20
CA LYS A 296 -21.73 -12.39 43.44
C LYS A 296 -21.98 -11.11 42.64
N VAL A 297 -21.53 -9.98 43.20
CA VAL A 297 -21.53 -8.68 42.53
C VAL A 297 -20.45 -8.65 41.45
N LEU A 298 -20.82 -8.20 40.25
CA LEU A 298 -19.85 -7.91 39.21
C LEU A 298 -19.32 -6.49 39.35
N SER A 299 -18.03 -6.34 39.66
CA SER A 299 -17.47 -4.99 39.89
C SER A 299 -17.27 -4.21 38.59
N ARG A 300 -17.37 -2.88 38.66
CA ARG A 300 -17.08 -1.99 37.52
C ARG A 300 -15.67 -2.18 36.94
N GLU A 301 -14.70 -2.51 37.80
CA GLU A 301 -13.33 -2.84 37.39
C GLU A 301 -13.29 -4.14 36.56
N GLN A 302 -14.03 -5.17 36.99
CA GLN A 302 -14.13 -6.43 36.24
C GLN A 302 -14.79 -6.22 34.88
N ILE A 303 -15.87 -5.44 34.83
CA ILE A 303 -16.57 -5.09 33.57
C ILE A 303 -15.60 -4.36 32.65
N THR A 304 -14.96 -3.30 33.14
CA THR A 304 -13.99 -2.51 32.36
C THR A 304 -12.86 -3.38 31.82
N LYS A 305 -12.29 -4.25 32.66
CA LYS A 305 -11.23 -5.17 32.25
C LYS A 305 -11.68 -6.14 31.16
N GLN A 306 -12.95 -6.54 31.12
CA GLN A 306 -13.46 -7.42 30.06
C GLN A 306 -13.79 -6.65 28.79
N MET A 307 -14.41 -5.47 28.91
CA MET A 307 -14.78 -4.63 27.77
C MET A 307 -13.55 -4.07 27.04
N LYS A 308 -12.47 -3.76 27.76
CA LYS A 308 -11.20 -3.30 27.16
C LYS A 308 -10.35 -4.39 26.51
N LYS A 309 -10.73 -5.67 26.58
CA LYS A 309 -9.97 -6.77 25.94
C LYS A 309 -10.18 -6.83 24.43
N MET A 310 -9.66 -5.84 23.72
CA MET A 310 -9.77 -5.77 22.25
C MET A 310 -8.80 -6.71 21.51
N GLY A 311 -7.94 -7.45 22.20
CA GLY A 311 -7.19 -8.60 21.64
C GLY A 311 -6.51 -8.33 20.29
N ASN A 312 -6.64 -9.26 19.36
CA ASN A 312 -6.11 -9.18 17.97
C ASN A 312 -7.08 -8.46 17.00
N THR A 313 -7.95 -7.59 17.51
CA THR A 313 -8.79 -6.76 16.65
C THR A 313 -8.03 -5.51 16.24
N GLU A 314 -8.52 -4.86 15.19
CA GLU A 314 -7.99 -3.62 14.63
C GLU A 314 -8.23 -2.41 15.56
N PHE A 315 -8.91 -2.61 16.70
CA PHE A 315 -9.38 -1.54 17.58
C PHE A 315 -8.67 -1.52 18.94
N SER A 316 -8.55 -0.32 19.52
CA SER A 316 -8.21 -0.07 20.91
C SER A 316 -9.35 0.69 21.60
N LEU A 317 -9.69 0.32 22.83
CA LEU A 317 -10.71 1.03 23.61
C LEU A 317 -10.04 1.98 24.61
N GLU A 318 -9.84 3.21 24.18
CA GLU A 318 -9.08 4.22 24.93
C GLU A 318 -9.92 4.78 26.08
N GLU A 319 -11.11 5.27 25.76
CA GLU A 319 -12.10 5.77 26.71
C GLU A 319 -13.22 4.75 26.92
N PHE A 320 -13.59 4.50 28.19
CA PHE A 320 -14.70 3.60 28.50
C PHE A 320 -15.44 4.06 29.75
N SER A 321 -16.76 4.24 29.64
CA SER A 321 -17.63 4.59 30.76
C SER A 321 -18.73 3.56 30.98
N ILE A 322 -19.05 3.27 32.24
CA ILE A 322 -20.20 2.44 32.63
C ILE A 322 -21.26 3.36 33.22
N LEU A 323 -22.49 3.24 32.73
CA LEU A 323 -23.64 4.04 33.10
C LEU A 323 -24.75 3.13 33.64
N GLY A 324 -25.54 3.64 34.59
CA GLY A 324 -26.63 2.91 35.23
C GLY A 324 -26.26 2.29 36.58
N GLU A 325 -26.91 1.18 36.89
CA GLU A 325 -26.98 0.57 38.22
C GLU A 325 -25.67 -0.07 38.67
N GLU A 326 -25.49 -0.14 39.99
CA GLU A 326 -24.40 -0.88 40.65
C GLU A 326 -24.93 -2.21 41.23
N ASP A 327 -24.06 -3.04 41.80
CA ASP A 327 -24.45 -4.33 42.42
C ASP A 327 -25.23 -5.28 41.49
N ILE A 328 -24.82 -5.33 40.22
CA ILE A 328 -25.47 -6.16 39.21
C ILE A 328 -24.92 -7.58 39.15
N PHE A 329 -25.75 -8.50 38.67
CA PHE A 329 -25.36 -9.81 38.16
C PHE A 329 -25.59 -9.84 36.65
N TYR A 330 -24.50 -10.02 35.89
CA TYR A 330 -24.55 -10.29 34.47
C TYR A 330 -23.39 -11.22 34.11
N PRO A 331 -23.60 -12.37 33.44
CA PRO A 331 -22.52 -13.32 33.26
C PRO A 331 -21.42 -12.81 32.32
N LEU A 332 -20.16 -13.06 32.66
CA LEU A 332 -19.00 -12.58 31.90
C LEU A 332 -18.96 -13.05 30.43
N SER A 333 -19.49 -14.25 30.14
CA SER A 333 -19.61 -14.76 28.77
C SER A 333 -20.50 -13.86 27.90
N PHE A 334 -21.56 -13.29 28.48
CA PHE A 334 -22.47 -12.40 27.79
C PHE A 334 -21.84 -11.02 27.55
N LEU A 335 -21.06 -10.49 28.50
CA LEU A 335 -20.25 -9.27 28.25
C LEU A 335 -19.24 -9.49 27.12
N ASN A 336 -18.58 -10.65 27.11
CA ASN A 336 -17.62 -10.99 26.07
C ASN A 336 -18.29 -11.09 24.70
N GLN A 337 -19.51 -11.63 24.63
CA GLN A 337 -20.29 -11.69 23.39
C GLN A 337 -20.71 -10.29 22.95
N LEU A 338 -21.30 -9.49 23.85
CA LEU A 338 -21.71 -8.11 23.59
C LEU A 338 -20.54 -7.25 23.06
N ARG A 339 -19.36 -7.39 23.65
CA ARG A 339 -18.13 -6.73 23.16
C ARG A 339 -17.77 -7.17 21.75
N ARG A 340 -17.83 -8.47 21.44
CA ARG A 340 -17.50 -9.02 20.12
C ARG A 340 -18.49 -8.52 19.07
N ASP A 341 -19.79 -8.52 19.40
CA ASP A 341 -20.85 -8.03 18.51
C ASP A 341 -20.66 -6.53 18.23
N GLY A 342 -20.31 -5.75 19.26
CA GLY A 342 -19.99 -4.33 19.10
C GLY A 342 -18.79 -4.11 18.18
N VAL A 343 -17.70 -4.86 18.39
CA VAL A 343 -16.50 -4.77 17.53
C VAL A 343 -16.81 -5.16 16.08
N GLU A 344 -17.58 -6.24 15.86
CA GLU A 344 -17.93 -6.67 14.51
C GLU A 344 -18.80 -5.63 13.81
N LYS A 345 -19.82 -5.11 14.49
CA LYS A 345 -20.71 -4.08 13.95
C LYS A 345 -19.96 -2.77 13.67
N MET A 346 -18.96 -2.42 14.47
CA MET A 346 -18.09 -1.28 14.19
C MET A 346 -17.26 -1.53 12.93
N ARG A 347 -16.67 -2.72 12.77
CA ARG A 347 -15.93 -3.09 11.56
C ARG A 347 -16.83 -3.02 10.32
N GLU A 348 -18.03 -3.60 10.38
CA GLU A 348 -19.01 -3.54 9.28
C GLU A 348 -19.40 -2.11 8.94
N ALA A 349 -19.62 -1.27 9.95
CA ALA A 349 -19.97 0.13 9.75
C ALA A 349 -18.83 0.91 9.08
N ILE A 350 -17.58 0.71 9.50
CA ILE A 350 -16.40 1.32 8.85
C ILE A 350 -16.28 0.82 7.41
N LEU A 351 -16.28 -0.49 7.19
CA LEU A 351 -16.14 -1.06 5.84
C LEU A 351 -17.30 -0.67 4.91
N GLY A 352 -18.51 -0.54 5.47
CA GLY A 352 -19.72 -0.14 4.77
C GLY A 352 -19.63 1.25 4.14
N GLN A 353 -18.85 2.17 4.71
CA GLN A 353 -18.62 3.51 4.13
C GLN A 353 -17.88 3.45 2.78
N TYR A 354 -17.11 2.38 2.53
CA TYR A 354 -16.29 2.23 1.32
C TYR A 354 -16.93 1.30 0.29
N ARG A 355 -18.00 0.57 0.65
CA ARG A 355 -18.67 -0.34 -0.29
C ARG A 355 -19.28 0.44 -1.45
N ARG A 356 -19.14 -0.11 -2.65
CA ARG A 356 -19.69 0.47 -3.88
C ARG A 356 -20.88 -0.35 -4.34
N ASN A 357 -21.81 0.32 -5.03
CA ASN A 357 -22.90 -0.35 -5.72
C ASN A 357 -22.37 -1.22 -6.87
N GLN A 358 -23.22 -2.10 -7.40
CA GLN A 358 -22.87 -2.86 -8.59
C GLN A 358 -22.56 -1.94 -9.78
N ARG A 359 -21.73 -2.46 -10.69
CA ARG A 359 -21.37 -1.77 -11.93
C ARG A 359 -22.58 -1.51 -12.82
N LEU A 360 -22.45 -0.54 -13.73
CA LEU A 360 -23.47 -0.30 -14.74
C LEU A 360 -23.64 -1.53 -15.65
N GLY A 361 -24.90 -1.95 -15.85
CA GLY A 361 -25.24 -3.14 -16.64
C GLY A 361 -24.76 -4.46 -16.03
N GLY A 362 -24.49 -4.50 -14.72
CA GLY A 362 -24.43 -5.75 -13.97
C GLY A 362 -25.85 -6.24 -13.68
N ASN A 363 -26.13 -7.51 -13.98
CA ASN A 363 -27.28 -8.25 -13.47
C ASN A 363 -26.77 -9.25 -12.43
#